data_AF-A0A2U2XH26-F1
#
_entry.id   AF-A0A2U2XH26-F1
#
_cell.length_a   1.000
_cell.length_b   1.000
_cell.length_c   1.000
_cell.angle_alpha   90.00
_cell.angle_beta   90.00
_cell.angle_gamma   90.00
#
_symmetry.space_group_name_H-M   'P 1'
#
loop_
_entity.id
_entity.type
_entity.pdbx_description
1 polymer ?
#
loop_
_entity_poly.entity_id
_entity_poly.type
_entity_poly.pdbx_seq_one_letter_code
_entity_poly.pdbx_strand_id
1 'polypeptide(L)'
;MQATLSEDNRILLEDLKSELIIVKQEATELSISLLIQLKTLMFQFLLSYKEYSLTNIREYGIAEILMNRANRFFRLDNEEDEPKKPKKKTKSKLQLKYKRKNSNPAQERVEKTSAHKSGKIKTKSKKTYKYILKRLIKIILFPFYILILILGMLLESESNENSSKNVKNKYTPY
;
A
#
# COMPACT_ATOMS: atom_id res chain seq x y z
N MET A 1 -30.52 50.68 -3.43
CA MET A 1 -31.20 49.99 -2.31
C MET A 1 -30.15 49.23 -1.52
N GLN A 2 -29.72 49.75 -0.38
CA GLN A 2 -28.95 48.97 0.59
C GLN A 2 -29.97 48.15 1.38
N ALA A 3 -29.96 46.83 1.20
CA ALA A 3 -30.77 45.95 2.03
C ALA A 3 -30.16 45.95 3.44
N THR A 4 -30.74 46.71 4.35
CA THR A 4 -30.40 46.67 5.77
C THR A 4 -30.90 45.33 6.32
N LEU A 5 -29.99 44.40 6.59
CA LEU A 5 -30.32 43.13 7.24
C LEU A 5 -30.92 43.40 8.63
N SER A 6 -32.03 42.74 8.97
CA SER A 6 -32.55 42.73 10.34
C SER A 6 -31.50 42.17 11.31
N GLU A 7 -31.49 42.64 12.55
CA GLU A 7 -30.57 42.21 13.60
C GLU A 7 -30.66 40.69 13.85
N ASP A 8 -31.87 40.14 13.81
CA ASP A 8 -32.14 38.70 13.92
C ASP A 8 -31.43 37.89 12.82
N ASN A 9 -31.40 38.40 11.59
CA ASN A 9 -30.71 37.73 10.48
C ASN A 9 -29.20 37.71 10.69
N ARG A 10 -28.66 38.68 11.44
CA ARG A 10 -27.24 38.78 11.74
C ARG A 10 -26.83 37.72 12.76
N ILE A 11 -27.66 37.52 13.79
CA ILE A 11 -27.48 36.48 14.81
C ILE A 11 -27.54 35.10 14.15
N LEU A 12 -28.56 34.84 13.33
CA LEU A 12 -28.71 33.56 12.61
C LEU A 12 -27.50 33.27 11.68
N LEU A 13 -26.95 34.29 11.04
CA LEU A 13 -25.75 34.13 10.21
C LEU A 13 -24.50 33.82 11.02
N GLU A 14 -24.38 34.38 12.22
CA GLU A 14 -23.25 34.12 13.11
C GLU A 14 -23.32 32.70 13.69
N ASP A 15 -24.50 32.25 14.07
CA ASP A 15 -24.75 30.88 14.52
C ASP A 15 -24.44 29.86 13.41
N LEU A 16 -25.00 30.05 12.21
CA LEU A 16 -24.71 29.19 11.05
C LEU A 16 -23.22 29.15 10.71
N LYS A 17 -22.53 30.29 10.84
CA LYS A 17 -21.09 30.35 10.59
C LYS A 17 -20.32 29.54 11.64
N SER A 18 -20.75 29.59 12.90
CA SER A 18 -20.12 28.81 13.98
C SER A 18 -20.32 27.31 13.77
N GLU A 19 -21.52 26.87 13.40
CA GLU A 19 -21.82 25.47 13.09
C GLU A 19 -21.00 24.97 11.89
N LEU A 20 -20.91 25.77 10.83
CA LEU A 20 -20.13 25.42 9.63
C LEU A 20 -18.64 25.25 9.94
N ILE A 21 -18.11 26.01 10.91
CA ILE A 21 -16.73 25.85 11.39
C ILE A 21 -16.56 24.51 12.12
N ILE A 22 -17.52 24.13 12.97
CA ILE A 22 -17.49 22.85 13.70
C ILE A 22 -17.55 21.67 12.71
N VAL A 23 -18.51 21.67 11.79
CA VAL A 23 -18.65 20.62 10.76
C VAL A 23 -17.38 20.50 9.92
N LYS A 24 -16.76 21.64 9.57
CA LYS A 24 -15.49 21.64 8.84
C LYS A 24 -14.38 20.98 9.66
N GLN A 25 -14.28 21.29 10.95
CA GLN A 25 -13.27 20.69 11.83
C GLN A 25 -13.46 19.18 11.94
N GLU A 26 -14.69 18.72 12.21
CA GLU A 26 -15.01 17.28 12.28
C GLU A 26 -14.68 16.56 10.96
N ALA A 27 -15.04 17.15 9.82
CA ALA A 27 -14.72 16.60 8.52
C ALA A 27 -13.19 16.48 8.31
N THR A 28 -12.42 17.48 8.77
CA THR A 28 -10.95 17.40 8.70
C THR A 28 -10.38 16.32 9.61
N GLU A 29 -10.88 16.17 10.83
CA GLU A 29 -10.45 15.12 11.77
C GLU A 29 -10.72 13.72 11.21
N LEU A 30 -11.93 13.51 10.67
CA LEU A 30 -12.31 12.26 10.03
C LEU A 30 -11.42 11.95 8.82
N SER A 31 -11.12 12.96 7.99
CA SER A 31 -10.23 12.81 6.84
C SER A 31 -8.81 12.40 7.25
N ILE A 32 -8.28 12.95 8.35
CA ILE A 32 -6.96 12.60 8.88
C ILE A 32 -6.98 11.18 9.45
N SER A 33 -8.01 10.82 10.20
CA SER A 33 -8.20 9.47 10.74
C SER A 33 -8.22 8.42 9.64
N LEU A 34 -8.98 8.68 8.56
CA LEU A 34 -9.05 7.81 7.38
C LEU A 34 -7.68 7.66 6.70
N LEU A 35 -6.94 8.75 6.53
CA LEU A 35 -5.58 8.70 5.97
C LEU A 35 -4.62 7.85 6.81
N ILE A 36 -4.72 7.93 8.14
CA ILE A 36 -3.90 7.12 9.05
C ILE A 36 -4.26 5.62 8.94
N GLN A 37 -5.56 5.30 8.88
CA GLN A 37 -6.01 3.92 8.69
C GLN A 37 -5.55 3.36 7.33
N LEU A 38 -5.70 4.14 6.26
CA LEU A 38 -5.26 3.76 4.92
C LEU A 38 -3.75 3.52 4.88
N LYS A 39 -2.95 4.40 5.51
CA LYS A 39 -1.50 4.21 5.64
C LYS A 39 -1.17 2.89 6.35
N THR A 40 -1.87 2.59 7.45
CA THR A 40 -1.66 1.36 8.21
C THR A 40 -1.96 0.13 7.36
N LEU A 41 -3.08 0.15 6.64
CA LEU A 41 -3.48 -0.95 5.74
C LEU A 41 -2.50 -1.14 4.59
N MET A 42 -2.04 -0.04 3.96
CA MET A 42 -1.00 -0.08 2.94
C MET A 42 0.33 -0.62 3.47
N PHE A 43 0.71 -0.26 4.70
CA PHE A 43 1.91 -0.78 5.33
C PHE A 43 1.81 -2.27 5.65
N GLN A 44 0.67 -2.72 6.18
CA GLN A 44 0.38 -4.14 6.38
C GLN A 44 0.41 -4.91 5.06
N PHE A 45 -0.14 -4.34 4.00
CA PHE A 45 -0.11 -4.92 2.66
C PHE A 45 1.32 -5.02 2.09
N LEU A 46 2.13 -3.97 2.25
CA LEU A 46 3.55 -3.95 1.89
C LEU A 46 4.37 -4.99 2.65
N LEU A 47 4.14 -5.13 3.96
CA LEU A 47 4.76 -6.19 4.75
C LEU A 47 4.33 -7.57 4.28
N SER A 48 3.05 -7.72 3.93
CA SER A 48 2.50 -8.94 3.33
C SER A 48 3.24 -9.31 2.04
N TYR A 49 3.60 -8.37 1.15
CA TYR A 49 4.38 -8.69 -0.06
C TYR A 49 5.71 -9.39 0.21
N LYS A 50 6.36 -9.10 1.35
CA LYS A 50 7.57 -9.81 1.74
C LYS A 50 7.29 -11.29 2.02
N GLU A 51 6.13 -11.60 2.58
CA GLU A 51 5.66 -12.97 2.79
C GLU A 51 5.40 -13.68 1.45
N TYR A 52 4.86 -12.99 0.45
CA TYR A 52 4.65 -13.52 -0.92
C TYR A 52 5.89 -13.42 -1.83
N SER A 53 7.09 -13.26 -1.28
CA SER A 53 8.29 -13.34 -2.11
C SER A 53 8.38 -14.72 -2.77
N LEU A 54 8.83 -14.79 -4.03
CA LEU A 54 8.99 -16.06 -4.76
C LEU A 54 9.82 -17.08 -3.98
N THR A 55 10.81 -16.60 -3.21
CA THR A 55 11.63 -17.42 -2.33
C THR A 55 10.80 -18.09 -1.23
N ASN A 56 9.94 -17.33 -0.56
CA ASN A 56 9.05 -17.88 0.48
C ASN A 56 7.98 -18.78 -0.11
N ILE A 57 7.40 -18.42 -1.25
CA ILE A 57 6.44 -19.27 -1.96
C ILE A 57 7.08 -20.62 -2.32
N ARG A 58 8.35 -20.62 -2.72
CA ARG A 58 9.08 -21.86 -3.02
C ARG A 58 9.43 -22.67 -1.76
N GLU A 59 9.67 -22.01 -0.63
CA GLU A 59 10.08 -22.66 0.62
C GLU A 59 8.88 -23.23 1.41
N TYR A 60 7.79 -22.48 1.52
CA TYR A 60 6.61 -22.82 2.33
C TYR A 60 5.39 -23.22 1.49
N GLY A 61 5.34 -22.86 0.21
CA GLY A 61 4.16 -23.08 -0.63
C GLY A 61 3.07 -22.03 -0.40
N ILE A 62 2.27 -21.77 -1.45
CA ILE A 62 1.20 -20.75 -1.41
C ILE A 62 0.11 -21.13 -0.40
N ALA A 63 -0.26 -22.42 -0.34
CA ALA A 63 -1.31 -22.91 0.55
C ALA A 63 -0.98 -22.68 2.02
N GLU A 64 0.26 -22.97 2.46
CA GLU A 64 0.69 -22.79 3.85
C GLU A 64 0.76 -21.30 4.22
N ILE A 65 1.21 -20.44 3.30
CA ILE A 65 1.20 -18.99 3.49
C ILE A 65 -0.25 -18.47 3.66
N LEU A 66 -1.19 -18.94 2.83
CA LEU A 66 -2.60 -18.56 2.92
C LEU A 66 -3.25 -19.10 4.20
N MET A 67 -2.94 -20.34 4.59
CA MET A 67 -3.46 -20.97 5.81
C MET A 67 -2.99 -20.23 7.06
N ASN A 68 -1.68 -19.96 7.18
CA ASN A 68 -1.12 -19.18 8.28
C ASN A 68 -1.70 -17.75 8.32
N ARG A 69 -2.06 -17.19 7.17
CA ARG A 69 -2.71 -15.88 7.12
C ARG A 69 -4.17 -15.94 7.55
N ALA A 70 -4.90 -16.97 7.13
CA ALA A 70 -6.27 -17.22 7.58
C ALA A 70 -6.29 -17.41 9.10
N ASN A 71 -5.37 -18.22 9.65
CA ASN A 71 -5.28 -18.44 11.09
C ASN A 71 -4.99 -17.14 11.86
N ARG A 72 -4.05 -16.31 11.37
CA ARG A 72 -3.79 -14.96 11.93
C ARG A 72 -5.01 -14.04 11.83
N PHE A 73 -5.74 -14.09 10.72
CA PHE A 73 -6.93 -13.26 10.50
C PHE A 73 -8.09 -13.65 11.43
N PHE A 74 -8.34 -14.95 11.58
CA PHE A 74 -9.39 -15.48 12.46
C PHE A 74 -8.95 -15.57 13.93
N ARG A 75 -7.72 -15.17 14.26
CA ARG A 75 -7.12 -15.29 15.60
C ARG A 75 -7.20 -16.72 16.14
N LEU A 76 -7.11 -17.70 15.25
CA LEU A 76 -7.06 -19.12 15.61
C LEU A 76 -5.67 -19.50 16.17
N ASP A 77 -4.66 -18.65 15.95
CA ASP A 77 -3.30 -18.78 16.51
C ASP A 77 -3.19 -18.35 17.98
N ASN A 78 -4.27 -18.38 18.76
CA ASN A 78 -4.27 -17.93 20.17
C ASN A 78 -3.58 -18.89 21.15
N GLU A 79 -2.80 -19.87 20.68
CA GLU A 79 -2.04 -20.77 21.53
C GLU A 79 -0.54 -20.76 21.13
N GLU A 80 0.24 -20.00 21.90
CA GLU A 80 1.63 -20.28 22.31
C GLU A 80 2.68 -20.82 21.31
N ASP A 81 2.56 -20.58 20.01
CA ASP A 81 3.66 -20.91 19.10
C ASP A 81 4.77 -19.85 19.19
N GLU A 82 5.68 -20.06 20.14
CA GLU A 82 6.99 -19.39 20.19
C GLU A 82 7.62 -19.35 18.79
N PRO A 83 8.28 -18.24 18.40
CA PRO A 83 8.90 -18.13 17.09
C PRO A 83 9.94 -19.26 16.93
N LYS A 84 9.62 -20.26 16.09
CA LYS A 84 10.55 -21.32 15.68
C LYS A 84 11.80 -20.64 15.13
N LYS A 85 12.83 -20.52 15.97
CA LYS A 85 14.12 -19.91 15.63
C LYS A 85 14.61 -20.53 14.33
N PRO A 86 15.09 -19.72 13.35
CA PRO A 86 15.56 -20.24 12.08
C PRO A 86 16.65 -21.28 12.35
N LYS A 87 16.41 -22.52 11.90
CA LYS A 87 17.40 -23.60 11.98
C LYS A 87 18.69 -23.10 11.34
N LYS A 88 19.70 -22.81 12.18
CA LYS A 88 21.03 -22.35 11.74
C LYS A 88 21.58 -23.39 10.78
N LYS A 89 21.56 -23.10 9.47
CA LYS A 89 22.33 -23.86 8.49
C LYS A 89 23.80 -23.79 8.93
N THR A 90 24.32 -24.94 9.35
CA THR A 90 25.71 -25.16 9.75
C THR A 90 26.61 -24.72 8.60
N LYS A 91 27.20 -23.53 8.72
CA LYS A 91 28.20 -23.05 7.78
C LYS A 91 29.41 -23.98 7.87
N SER A 92 29.64 -24.78 6.84
CA SER A 92 30.89 -25.51 6.65
C SER A 92 32.04 -24.50 6.64
N LYS A 93 32.96 -24.63 7.60
CA LYS A 93 34.15 -23.79 7.73
C LYS A 93 35.09 -24.03 6.54
N LEU A 94 34.95 -23.25 5.47
CA LEU A 94 35.99 -23.13 4.45
C LEU A 94 37.05 -22.16 5.00
N GLN A 95 38.06 -22.69 5.67
CA GLN A 95 39.21 -21.93 6.17
C GLN A 95 40.08 -21.51 4.98
N LEU A 96 39.87 -20.29 4.46
CA LEU A 96 40.83 -19.63 3.59
C LEU A 96 41.91 -18.98 4.46
N LYS A 97 43.05 -19.67 4.58
CA LYS A 97 44.29 -19.14 5.16
C LYS A 97 44.83 -18.02 4.27
N TYR A 98 44.47 -16.78 4.56
CA TYR A 98 45.19 -15.62 4.04
C TYR A 98 46.48 -15.43 4.84
N LYS A 99 47.62 -15.77 4.22
CA LYS A 99 48.97 -15.40 4.68
C LYS A 99 49.06 -13.87 4.75
N ARG A 100 49.06 -13.31 5.96
CA ARG A 100 49.57 -11.95 6.23
C ARG A 100 51.08 -11.97 5.97
N LYS A 101 51.53 -11.28 4.93
CA LYS A 101 52.93 -10.90 4.78
C LYS A 101 53.09 -9.54 5.46
N ASN A 102 53.90 -9.53 6.52
CA ASN A 102 54.32 -8.33 7.22
C ASN A 102 55.11 -7.42 6.27
N SER A 103 54.74 -6.14 6.23
CA SER A 103 55.64 -5.04 5.91
C SER A 103 55.06 -3.74 6.47
N ASN A 104 55.57 -3.33 7.61
CA ASN A 104 55.68 -1.93 8.04
C ASN A 104 57.18 -1.60 8.01
N PRO A 105 57.63 -0.33 8.10
CA PRO A 105 56.90 0.95 8.04
C PRO A 105 57.62 1.99 7.14
N ALA A 106 57.06 3.21 7.12
CA ALA A 106 57.76 4.51 7.10
C ALA A 106 57.55 5.42 5.87
N GLN A 107 57.20 6.67 6.23
CA GLN A 107 57.50 7.96 5.58
C GLN A 107 56.82 8.32 4.25
N GLU A 108 55.95 9.35 4.29
CA GLU A 108 56.15 10.71 3.75
C GLU A 108 54.81 11.47 3.77
N ARG A 109 54.70 12.57 4.54
CA ARG A 109 54.89 13.97 4.12
C ARG A 109 53.86 14.49 3.08
N VAL A 110 53.10 15.49 3.55
CA VAL A 110 52.90 16.80 2.88
C VAL A 110 51.84 16.93 1.76
N GLU A 111 50.80 17.70 2.13
CA GLU A 111 50.18 18.82 1.41
C GLU A 111 49.04 18.64 0.39
N LYS A 112 48.06 19.54 0.63
CA LYS A 112 47.39 20.45 -0.33
C LYS A 112 46.16 19.97 -1.11
N THR A 113 45.06 20.62 -0.71
CA THR A 113 44.03 21.25 -1.55
C THR A 113 43.30 20.38 -2.57
N SER A 114 42.01 20.15 -2.33
CA SER A 114 41.06 20.03 -3.44
C SER A 114 39.83 20.89 -3.19
N ALA A 115 39.61 21.77 -4.16
CA ALA A 115 38.57 22.78 -4.26
C ALA A 115 37.15 22.20 -4.16
N HIS A 116 36.31 22.86 -3.37
CA HIS A 116 34.86 22.79 -3.46
C HIS A 116 34.41 23.24 -4.86
N LYS A 117 34.22 22.29 -5.78
CA LYS A 117 33.42 22.53 -6.99
C LYS A 117 31.95 22.46 -6.61
N SER A 118 31.35 23.62 -6.39
CA SER A 118 29.90 23.81 -6.32
C SER A 118 29.27 23.32 -7.63
N GLY A 119 28.71 22.11 -7.57
CA GLY A 119 27.97 21.52 -8.68
C GLY A 119 26.75 22.37 -9.01
N LYS A 120 26.80 23.08 -10.13
CA LYS A 120 25.62 23.70 -10.76
C LYS A 120 24.56 22.62 -10.95
N ILE A 121 23.49 22.71 -10.14
CA ILE A 121 22.29 21.87 -10.24
C ILE A 121 21.62 22.22 -11.58
N LYS A 122 21.94 21.46 -12.62
CA LYS A 122 21.25 21.53 -13.91
C LYS A 122 19.81 21.09 -13.69
N THR A 123 18.87 22.03 -13.72
CA THR A 123 17.42 21.81 -13.70
C THR A 123 17.00 21.09 -14.99
N LYS A 124 17.22 19.77 -15.03
CA LYS A 124 16.83 18.93 -16.15
C LYS A 124 15.30 18.79 -16.20
N SER A 125 14.72 19.36 -17.25
CA SER A 125 13.60 18.83 -18.04
C SER A 125 12.26 18.59 -17.32
N LYS A 126 11.37 19.59 -17.39
CA LYS A 126 9.92 19.47 -17.11
C LYS A 126 9.23 18.35 -17.93
N LYS A 127 9.83 17.86 -19.03
CA LYS A 127 9.25 16.81 -19.87
C LYS A 127 9.30 15.42 -19.22
N THR A 128 10.30 15.15 -18.38
CA THR A 128 10.45 13.83 -17.74
C THR A 128 9.40 13.59 -16.66
N TYR A 129 9.03 14.64 -15.92
CA TYR A 129 8.00 14.56 -14.88
C TYR A 129 6.63 14.15 -15.44
N LYS A 130 6.25 14.67 -16.62
CA LYS A 130 4.97 14.33 -17.27
C LYS A 130 4.86 12.84 -17.59
N TYR A 131 5.96 12.19 -17.98
CA TYR A 131 5.99 10.75 -18.26
C TYR A 131 5.87 9.93 -16.96
N ILE A 132 6.59 10.33 -15.91
CA ILE A 132 6.53 9.67 -14.60
C ILE A 132 5.13 9.79 -14.00
N LEU A 133 4.49 10.96 -14.08
CA LEU A 133 3.14 11.18 -13.59
C LEU A 133 2.11 10.33 -14.34
N LYS A 134 2.17 10.26 -15.67
CA LYS A 134 1.30 9.36 -16.44
C LYS A 134 1.49 7.89 -16.06
N ARG A 135 2.72 7.47 -15.79
CA ARG A 135 3.02 6.10 -15.34
C ARG A 135 2.43 5.82 -13.95
N LEU A 136 2.56 6.76 -13.01
CA LEU A 136 1.96 6.65 -11.67
C LEU A 136 0.44 6.60 -11.72
N ILE A 137 -0.19 7.49 -12.49
CA ILE A 137 -1.64 7.49 -12.70
C ILE A 137 -2.09 6.14 -13.26
N LYS A 138 -1.39 5.60 -14.27
CA LYS A 138 -1.72 4.28 -14.84
C LYS A 138 -1.57 3.15 -13.82
N ILE A 139 -0.53 3.17 -13.00
CA ILE A 139 -0.31 2.16 -11.94
C ILE A 139 -1.39 2.23 -10.87
N ILE A 140 -1.85 3.44 -10.51
CA ILE A 140 -2.90 3.65 -9.51
C ILE A 140 -4.29 3.30 -10.06
N LEU A 141 -4.60 3.66 -11.31
CA LEU A 141 -5.91 3.37 -11.92
C LEU A 141 -6.10 1.91 -12.33
N PHE A 142 -5.03 1.19 -12.64
CA PHE A 142 -5.11 -0.21 -13.07
C PHE A 142 -5.79 -1.14 -12.05
N PRO A 143 -5.46 -1.14 -10.74
CA PRO A 143 -6.17 -1.98 -9.77
C PRO A 143 -7.64 -1.59 -9.62
N PHE A 144 -7.99 -0.30 -9.69
CA PHE A 144 -9.39 0.15 -9.67
C PHE A 144 -10.16 -0.34 -10.90
N TYR A 145 -9.54 -0.31 -12.07
CA TYR A 145 -10.14 -0.82 -13.30
C TYR A 145 -10.47 -2.32 -13.19
N ILE A 146 -9.55 -3.13 -12.66
CA ILE A 146 -9.80 -4.57 -12.41
C ILE A 146 -10.95 -4.76 -11.43
N LEU A 147 -11.01 -3.96 -10.37
CA LEU A 147 -12.05 -4.03 -9.34
C LEU A 147 -13.44 -3.75 -9.92
N ILE A 148 -13.55 -2.72 -10.79
CA ILE A 148 -14.79 -2.41 -11.52
C ILE A 148 -15.19 -3.56 -12.45
N LEU A 149 -14.22 -4.20 -13.12
CA LEU A 149 -14.48 -5.32 -14.02
C LEU A 149 -15.03 -6.53 -13.25
N ILE A 150 -14.44 -6.85 -12.10
CA ILE A 150 -14.93 -7.91 -11.20
C ILE A 150 -16.34 -7.60 -10.70
N LEU A 151 -16.62 -6.35 -10.31
CA LEU A 151 -17.96 -5.93 -9.89
C LEU A 151 -18.98 -6.09 -11.02
N GLY A 152 -18.62 -5.72 -12.25
CA GLY A 152 -19.47 -5.90 -13.42
C GLY A 152 -19.81 -7.37 -13.67
N MET A 153 -18.82 -8.27 -13.59
CA MET A 153 -19.05 -9.71 -13.74
C MET A 153 -19.95 -10.28 -12.63
N LEU A 154 -19.79 -9.81 -11.39
CA LEU A 154 -20.64 -10.22 -10.27
C LEU A 154 -22.10 -9.79 -10.48
N LEU A 155 -22.33 -8.53 -10.85
CA LEU A 155 -23.67 -8.00 -11.15
C LEU A 155 -24.33 -8.72 -12.34
N GLU A 156 -23.55 -9.06 -13.37
CA GLU A 156 -24.05 -9.79 -14.54
C GLU A 156 -24.43 -11.23 -14.17
N SER A 157 -23.69 -11.87 -13.25
CA SER A 157 -23.99 -13.22 -12.77
C SER A 157 -25.31 -13.31 -12.00
N GLU A 158 -25.60 -12.33 -11.14
CA GLU A 158 -26.89 -12.24 -10.42
C GLU A 158 -28.07 -11.98 -11.36
N SER A 159 -27.85 -11.27 -12.47
CA SER A 159 -28.92 -10.99 -13.43
C SER A 159 -29.34 -12.23 -14.24
N ASN A 160 -28.43 -13.18 -14.45
CA ASN A 160 -28.69 -14.39 -15.24
C ASN A 160 -29.38 -15.51 -14.45
N GLU A 161 -29.19 -15.61 -13.13
CA GLU A 161 -29.84 -16.64 -12.30
C GLU A 161 -31.37 -16.49 -12.23
N ASN A 162 -31.88 -15.26 -12.34
CA ASN A 162 -33.32 -14.98 -12.36
C ASN A 162 -34.00 -15.33 -13.70
N SER A 163 -33.26 -15.77 -14.72
CA SER A 163 -33.79 -16.14 -16.03
C SER A 163 -34.03 -17.64 -16.23
N SER A 164 -34.00 -18.44 -15.15
CA SER A 164 -34.33 -19.87 -15.23
C SER A 164 -35.71 -20.06 -15.87
N LYS A 165 -35.68 -20.40 -17.16
CA LYS A 165 -36.85 -20.59 -18.00
C LYS A 165 -37.74 -21.65 -17.34
N ASN A 166 -38.95 -21.24 -16.98
CA ASN A 166 -40.06 -22.14 -16.70
C ASN A 166 -40.38 -22.95 -17.96
N VAL A 167 -39.62 -24.02 -18.22
CA VAL A 167 -39.91 -24.98 -19.28
C VAL A 167 -41.11 -25.79 -18.83
N LYS A 168 -42.31 -25.32 -19.18
CA LYS A 168 -43.53 -26.10 -19.02
C LYS A 168 -43.46 -27.27 -20.00
N ASN A 169 -43.15 -28.46 -19.51
CA ASN A 169 -43.30 -29.70 -20.26
C ASN A 169 -44.77 -29.86 -20.65
N LYS A 170 -45.08 -29.64 -21.94
CA LYS A 170 -46.38 -30.01 -22.52
C LYS A 170 -46.26 -31.45 -23.02
N TYR A 171 -47.03 -32.35 -22.44
CA TYR A 171 -47.25 -33.68 -22.98
C TYR A 171 -48.41 -33.63 -23.98
N THR A 172 -48.16 -34.08 -25.21
CA THR A 172 -49.20 -34.34 -26.20
C THR A 172 -49.86 -35.69 -25.89
N PRO A 173 -51.18 -35.74 -25.63
CA PRO A 173 -51.89 -37.00 -25.51
C PRO A 173 -52.04 -37.63 -26.90
N TYR A 174 -51.65 -38.91 -26.99
CA TYR A 174 -51.95 -39.79 -28.13
C TYR A 174 -53.37 -40.35 -27.99
#